data_AF-A0A8T4KYX8-F1
#
_entry.id   AF-A0A8T4KYX8-F1
#
_cell.length_a   1.000
_cell.length_b   1.000
_cell.length_c   1.000
_cell.angle_alpha   90.00
_cell.angle_beta   90.00
_cell.angle_gamma   90.00
#
_symmetry.space_group_name_H-M   'P 1'
#
loop_
_entity.id
_entity.type
_entity.pdbx_description
1 polymer ?
#
loop_
_entity_poly.entity_id
_entity_poly.type
_entity_poly.pdbx_seq_one_letter_code
_entity_poly.pdbx_strand_id
1 'polypeptide(L)'
;MGMMKDYSKELEKLPPTGADLTFKDAIGVYEATGGLVKFDGGKSAKHLVYPTEKSLSAQLGEATKRTAYLGDQIKYWENTHRRNVANPILEKAKSFTDPLLWEHQYKMMVDKAYKDAFEIVDLPIERVKDKKYRRMIELFLHDAEYRERLIEARTSDLGKRREPMKAEADSRANFRANVIENRISKLKSEKKFFEIRQRALSILLNGDGAKSDQHQ
;
A
#
# COMPACT_ATOMS: atom_id res chain seq x y z
N MET A 1 -6.14 4.20 15.33
CA MET A 1 -5.76 4.02 13.92
C MET A 1 -6.83 4.73 13.08
N GLY A 2 -6.56 5.92 12.54
CA GLY A 2 -7.57 6.69 11.79
C GLY A 2 -7.95 5.96 10.50
N MET A 3 -9.25 5.85 10.21
CA MET A 3 -9.72 5.31 8.93
C MET A 3 -9.21 6.20 7.79
N MET A 4 -8.40 5.63 6.89
CA MET A 4 -8.05 6.30 5.63
C MET A 4 -9.28 6.26 4.72
N LYS A 5 -9.69 7.44 4.26
CA LYS A 5 -10.73 7.58 3.24
C LYS A 5 -10.12 7.26 1.88
N ASP A 6 -10.83 6.48 1.09
CA ASP A 6 -10.49 6.33 -0.32
C ASP A 6 -11.18 7.47 -1.08
N TYR A 7 -10.38 8.30 -1.75
CA TYR A 7 -10.83 9.48 -2.49
C TYR A 7 -11.07 9.19 -3.99
N SER A 8 -11.06 7.92 -4.38
CA SER A 8 -11.23 7.50 -5.78
C SER A 8 -12.48 8.09 -6.43
N LYS A 9 -13.63 8.04 -5.76
CA LYS A 9 -14.92 8.57 -6.26
C LYS A 9 -14.96 10.10 -6.28
N GLU A 10 -14.33 10.75 -5.31
CA GLU A 10 -14.24 12.20 -5.25
C GLU A 10 -13.34 12.74 -6.37
N LEU A 11 -12.27 12.01 -6.72
CA LEU A 11 -11.38 12.36 -7.83
C LEU A 11 -12.08 12.32 -9.19
N GLU A 12 -13.08 11.47 -9.40
CA GLU A 12 -13.85 11.43 -10.67
C GLU A 12 -14.61 12.73 -10.95
N LYS A 13 -14.93 13.49 -9.89
CA LYS A 13 -15.64 14.78 -9.98
C LYS A 13 -14.70 15.96 -10.13
N LEU A 14 -13.39 15.73 -10.02
CA LEU A 14 -12.37 16.77 -10.02
C LEU A 14 -11.61 16.79 -11.36
N PRO A 15 -11.13 17.97 -11.77
CA PRO A 15 -10.30 18.10 -12.96
C PRO A 15 -9.00 17.27 -12.81
N PRO A 16 -8.46 16.74 -13.93
CA PRO A 16 -7.30 15.87 -13.89
C PRO A 16 -6.06 16.57 -13.29
N THR A 17 -5.19 15.75 -12.69
CA THR A 17 -3.91 16.23 -12.15
C THR A 17 -3.06 16.79 -13.30
N GLY A 18 -2.71 18.08 -13.26
CA GLY A 18 -1.95 18.77 -14.31
C GLY A 18 -2.75 19.64 -15.27
N ALA A 19 -4.09 19.64 -15.21
CA ALA A 19 -4.88 20.63 -15.96
C ALA A 19 -4.63 22.06 -15.43
N ASP A 20 -4.57 23.03 -16.35
CA ASP A 20 -4.59 24.44 -16.03
C ASP A 20 -5.96 24.80 -15.46
N LEU A 21 -5.99 25.15 -14.18
CA LEU A 21 -7.22 25.51 -13.48
C LEU A 21 -7.47 27.00 -13.66
N THR A 22 -8.64 27.37 -14.18
CA THR A 22 -9.08 28.76 -14.13
C THR A 22 -9.58 29.12 -12.72
N PHE A 23 -9.77 30.40 -12.44
CA PHE A 23 -10.33 30.84 -11.15
C PHE A 23 -11.73 30.23 -10.88
N LYS A 24 -12.56 30.08 -11.93
CA LYS A 24 -13.88 29.45 -11.84
C LYS A 24 -13.77 27.96 -11.51
N ASP A 25 -12.80 27.27 -12.11
CA ASP A 25 -12.54 25.86 -11.81
C ASP A 25 -12.01 25.68 -10.38
N ALA A 26 -11.17 26.61 -9.92
CA ALA A 26 -10.66 26.62 -8.55
C ALA A 26 -11.77 26.80 -7.52
N ILE A 27 -12.78 27.63 -7.78
CA ILE A 27 -14.00 27.74 -6.98
C ILE A 27 -14.73 26.39 -6.93
N GLY A 28 -15.00 25.78 -8.08
CA GLY A 28 -15.70 24.50 -8.16
C GLY A 28 -14.97 23.37 -7.43
N VAL A 29 -13.64 23.31 -7.54
CA VAL A 29 -12.81 22.37 -6.79
C VAL A 29 -12.87 22.64 -5.29
N TYR A 30 -12.80 23.90 -4.87
CA TYR A 30 -12.86 24.24 -3.46
C TYR A 30 -14.21 23.87 -2.84
N GLU A 31 -15.33 24.12 -3.52
CA GLU A 31 -16.67 23.68 -3.10
C GLU A 31 -16.79 22.15 -3.05
N ALA A 32 -16.35 21.46 -4.11
CA ALA A 32 -16.38 20.00 -4.19
C ALA A 32 -15.53 19.30 -3.11
N THR A 33 -14.51 20.00 -2.59
CA THR A 33 -13.64 19.51 -1.50
C THR A 33 -14.14 19.90 -0.09
N GLY A 34 -15.37 20.45 -0.01
CA GLY A 34 -16.05 20.80 1.25
C GLY A 34 -15.85 22.24 1.69
N GLY A 35 -15.26 23.08 0.85
CA GLY A 35 -15.20 24.52 1.06
C GLY A 35 -16.56 25.19 0.87
N LEU A 36 -16.79 26.29 1.57
CA LEU A 36 -17.95 27.16 1.35
C LEU A 36 -17.47 28.43 0.68
N VAL A 37 -18.18 28.90 -0.33
CA VAL A 37 -17.88 30.15 -1.02
C VAL A 37 -19.03 31.13 -0.83
N LYS A 38 -18.69 32.38 -0.55
CA LYS A 38 -19.66 33.48 -0.54
C LYS A 38 -19.13 34.59 -1.45
N PHE A 39 -19.97 35.06 -2.36
CA PHE A 39 -19.68 36.22 -3.20
C PHE A 39 -20.35 37.47 -2.64
N ASP A 40 -19.82 38.64 -2.98
CA ASP A 40 -20.50 39.90 -2.73
C ASP A 40 -21.78 39.99 -3.60
N GLY A 41 -22.88 40.45 -3.00
CA GLY A 41 -24.22 40.48 -3.60
C GLY A 41 -24.42 41.55 -4.67
N GLY A 42 -23.34 42.20 -5.12
CA GLY A 42 -23.38 43.22 -6.17
C GLY A 42 -23.62 42.65 -7.58
N LYS A 43 -24.00 43.52 -8.53
CA LYS A 43 -24.31 43.19 -9.94
C LYS A 43 -23.17 42.50 -10.70
N SER A 44 -21.97 42.45 -10.13
CA SER A 44 -20.85 41.65 -10.62
C SER A 44 -20.29 40.84 -9.46
N ALA A 45 -20.67 39.57 -9.35
CA ALA A 45 -20.11 38.59 -8.40
C ALA A 45 -18.63 38.28 -8.72
N LYS A 46 -17.77 39.31 -8.61
CA LYS A 46 -16.34 39.25 -8.95
C LYS A 46 -15.47 39.01 -7.71
N HIS A 47 -16.01 39.22 -6.51
CA HIS A 47 -15.24 39.20 -5.26
C HIS A 47 -15.71 38.09 -4.32
N LEU A 48 -14.74 37.36 -3.78
CA LEU A 48 -14.96 36.30 -2.80
C LEU A 48 -14.96 36.94 -1.40
N VAL A 49 -16.11 36.95 -0.74
CA VAL A 49 -16.27 37.42 0.65
C VAL A 49 -15.82 36.34 1.65
N TYR A 50 -15.97 35.08 1.26
CA TYR A 50 -15.50 33.93 2.04
C TYR A 50 -15.10 32.79 1.10
N PRO A 51 -14.01 32.04 1.41
CA PRO A 51 -13.09 32.17 2.55
C PRO A 51 -12.21 33.43 2.51
N THR A 52 -11.81 33.93 3.69
CA THR A 52 -10.82 35.02 3.81
C THR A 52 -9.43 34.56 3.40
N GLU A 53 -8.55 35.49 3.00
CA GLU A 53 -7.16 35.17 2.65
C GLU A 53 -6.42 34.41 3.75
N LYS A 54 -6.62 34.81 5.02
CA LYS A 54 -6.04 34.12 6.18
C LYS A 54 -6.52 32.68 6.30
N SER A 55 -7.81 32.43 6.03
CA SER A 55 -8.37 31.07 6.01
C SER A 55 -7.81 30.24 4.85
N LEU A 56 -7.74 30.83 3.65
CA LEU A 56 -7.14 30.18 2.47
C LEU A 56 -5.68 29.81 2.71
N SER A 57 -4.88 30.72 3.26
CA SER A 57 -3.48 30.50 3.60
C SER A 57 -3.30 29.39 4.64
N ALA A 58 -4.13 29.37 5.69
CA ALA A 58 -4.10 28.32 6.71
C ALA A 58 -4.44 26.94 6.11
N GLN A 59 -5.50 26.86 5.30
CA GLN A 59 -5.89 25.63 4.62
C GLN A 59 -4.85 25.17 3.59
N LEU A 60 -4.20 26.11 2.91
CA LEU A 60 -3.11 25.82 1.98
C LEU A 60 -1.92 25.20 2.72
N GLY A 61 -1.53 25.79 3.85
CA GLY A 61 -0.48 25.25 4.71
C GLY A 61 -0.79 23.85 5.25
N GLU A 62 -2.04 23.59 5.64
CA GLU A 62 -2.50 22.26 6.04
C GLU A 62 -2.42 21.25 4.88
N ALA A 63 -2.93 21.62 3.71
CA ALA A 63 -2.88 20.78 2.51
C ALA A 63 -1.43 20.46 2.12
N THR A 64 -0.52 21.43 2.14
CA THR A 64 0.91 21.20 1.86
C THR A 64 1.55 20.24 2.86
N LYS A 65 1.30 20.42 4.16
CA LYS A 65 1.80 19.49 5.20
C LYS A 65 1.26 18.07 4.98
N ARG A 66 -0.03 17.94 4.63
CA ARG A 66 -0.67 16.66 4.38
C ARG A 66 -0.09 15.96 3.14
N THR A 67 0.11 16.69 2.04
CA THR A 67 0.73 16.17 0.82
C THR A 67 2.15 15.67 1.08
N ALA A 68 2.95 16.40 1.85
CA ALA A 68 4.30 15.98 2.23
C ALA A 68 4.28 14.68 3.06
N TYR A 69 3.46 14.63 4.11
CA TYR A 69 3.28 13.44 4.94
C TYR A 69 2.85 12.22 4.13
N LEU A 70 1.87 12.38 3.23
CA LEU A 70 1.41 11.31 2.35
C LEU A 70 2.52 10.85 1.39
N GLY A 71 3.34 11.78 0.90
CA GLY A 71 4.53 11.45 0.09
C GLY A 71 5.51 10.54 0.83
N ASP A 72 5.80 10.83 2.10
CA ASP A 72 6.69 10.00 2.91
C ASP A 72 6.08 8.64 3.24
N GLN A 73 4.77 8.59 3.52
CA GLN A 73 4.05 7.33 3.71
C GLN A 73 4.08 6.46 2.45
N ILE A 74 3.86 7.04 1.26
CA ILE A 74 3.94 6.31 -0.01
C ILE A 74 5.34 5.71 -0.19
N LYS A 75 6.40 6.51 0.00
CA LYS A 75 7.78 6.00 -0.10
C LYS A 75 8.05 4.86 0.87
N TYR A 76 7.59 4.99 2.13
CA TYR A 76 7.70 3.93 3.12
C TYR A 76 7.03 2.63 2.67
N TRP A 77 5.78 2.72 2.20
CA TRP A 77 5.02 1.55 1.75
C TRP A 77 5.55 0.98 0.44
N GLU A 78 6.04 1.80 -0.50
CA GLU A 78 6.70 1.34 -1.73
C GLU A 78 8.01 0.60 -1.42
N ASN A 79 8.81 1.10 -0.48
CA ASN A 79 10.01 0.38 -0.01
C ASN A 79 9.63 -0.93 0.69
N THR A 80 8.55 -0.93 1.45
CA THR A 80 8.02 -2.14 2.10
C THR A 80 7.49 -3.14 1.08
N HIS A 81 6.81 -2.68 0.03
CA HIS A 81 6.33 -3.49 -1.09
C HIS A 81 7.50 -4.12 -1.83
N ARG A 82 8.50 -3.33 -2.23
CA ARG A 82 9.72 -3.83 -2.85
C ARG A 82 10.41 -4.88 -1.99
N ARG A 83 10.52 -4.66 -0.68
CA ARG A 83 11.07 -5.67 0.23
C ARG A 83 10.25 -6.95 0.22
N ASN A 84 8.92 -6.89 0.25
CA ASN A 84 8.07 -8.08 0.27
C ASN A 84 7.97 -8.79 -1.10
N VAL A 85 7.97 -8.05 -2.20
CA VAL A 85 7.76 -8.56 -3.57
C VAL A 85 9.06 -8.88 -4.30
N ALA A 86 10.16 -8.16 -4.06
CA ALA A 86 11.47 -8.54 -4.58
C ALA A 86 12.14 -9.63 -3.72
N ASN A 87 11.63 -9.88 -2.50
CA ASN A 87 12.18 -10.91 -1.62
C ASN A 87 12.11 -12.32 -2.19
N PRO A 88 11.08 -12.83 -2.90
CA PRO A 88 11.07 -14.23 -3.33
C PRO A 88 12.24 -14.57 -4.25
N ILE A 89 12.59 -13.69 -5.19
CA ILE A 89 13.72 -13.90 -6.11
C ILE A 89 15.06 -13.78 -5.35
N LEU A 90 15.21 -12.75 -4.52
CA LEU A 90 16.42 -12.55 -3.73
C LEU A 90 16.60 -13.61 -2.63
N GLU A 91 15.50 -14.07 -2.02
CA GLU A 91 15.47 -15.13 -1.02
C GLU A 91 15.76 -16.48 -1.68
N LYS A 92 15.21 -16.75 -2.86
CA LYS A 92 15.57 -17.93 -3.65
C LYS A 92 17.06 -17.90 -4.01
N ALA A 93 17.58 -16.77 -4.48
CA ALA A 93 19.01 -16.60 -4.72
C ALA A 93 19.85 -16.82 -3.44
N LYS A 94 19.43 -16.25 -2.31
CA LYS A 94 20.10 -16.44 -1.01
C LYS A 94 19.99 -17.86 -0.47
N SER A 95 18.92 -18.59 -0.82
CA SER A 95 18.69 -19.96 -0.38
C SER A 95 19.76 -20.92 -0.93
N PHE A 96 20.31 -20.65 -2.12
CA PHE A 96 21.42 -21.43 -2.70
C PHE A 96 22.70 -21.41 -1.87
N THR A 97 22.86 -20.44 -0.97
CA THR A 97 24.00 -20.39 -0.04
C THR A 97 23.69 -21.07 1.30
N ASP A 98 22.47 -21.56 1.51
CA ASP A 98 22.08 -22.18 2.77
C ASP A 98 22.42 -23.69 2.79
N PRO A 99 23.17 -24.18 3.80
CA PRO A 99 23.49 -25.60 3.91
C PRO A 99 22.26 -26.51 3.96
N LEU A 100 21.17 -26.06 4.61
CA LEU A 100 19.95 -26.84 4.74
C LEU A 100 19.28 -27.10 3.38
N LEU A 101 19.43 -26.19 2.42
CA LEU A 101 18.91 -26.40 1.07
C LEU A 101 19.66 -27.54 0.38
N TRP A 102 20.98 -27.59 0.51
CA TRP A 102 21.80 -28.63 -0.09
C TRP A 102 21.58 -29.98 0.56
N GLU A 103 21.42 -30.01 1.89
CA GLU A 103 21.05 -31.23 2.60
C GLU A 103 19.68 -31.75 2.15
N HIS A 104 18.70 -30.85 1.99
CA HIS A 104 17.42 -31.21 1.40
C HIS A 104 17.59 -31.83 0.00
N GLN A 105 18.34 -31.18 -0.89
CA GLN A 105 18.55 -31.68 -2.24
C GLN A 105 19.23 -33.06 -2.24
N TYR A 106 20.23 -33.25 -1.37
CA TYR A 106 20.88 -34.55 -1.17
C TYR A 106 19.88 -35.62 -0.71
N LYS A 107 19.05 -35.33 0.30
CA LYS A 107 18.02 -36.26 0.77
C LYS A 107 16.98 -36.58 -0.29
N MET A 108 16.56 -35.60 -1.10
CA MET A 108 15.65 -35.84 -2.23
C MET A 108 16.22 -36.81 -3.27
N MET A 109 17.55 -36.91 -3.39
CA MET A 109 18.22 -37.82 -4.33
C MET A 109 18.46 -39.21 -3.73
N VAL A 110 18.83 -39.29 -2.46
CA VAL A 110 19.36 -40.52 -1.84
C VAL A 110 18.31 -41.25 -0.99
N ASP A 111 17.36 -40.53 -0.39
CA ASP A 111 16.38 -41.08 0.55
C ASP A 111 14.97 -41.06 -0.08
N LYS A 112 14.54 -42.24 -0.55
CA LYS A 112 13.21 -42.41 -1.16
C LYS A 112 12.08 -42.09 -0.16
N ALA A 113 12.20 -42.52 1.09
CA ALA A 113 11.16 -42.28 2.09
C ALA A 113 11.04 -40.78 2.41
N TYR A 114 12.17 -40.07 2.45
CA TYR A 114 12.18 -38.61 2.56
C TYR A 114 11.49 -37.94 1.36
N LYS A 115 11.80 -38.38 0.14
CA LYS A 115 11.20 -37.84 -1.09
C LYS A 115 9.68 -38.00 -1.07
N ASP A 116 9.19 -39.20 -0.78
CA ASP A 116 7.75 -39.50 -0.72
C ASP A 116 7.07 -38.64 0.36
N ALA A 117 7.70 -38.48 1.53
CA ALA A 117 7.22 -37.60 2.59
C ALA A 117 7.13 -36.14 2.15
N PHE A 118 8.15 -35.66 1.44
CA PHE A 118 8.21 -34.29 0.96
C PHE A 118 7.14 -34.00 -0.09
N GLU A 119 6.87 -34.94 -1.00
CA GLU A 119 5.81 -34.81 -2.02
C GLU A 119 4.40 -34.68 -1.39
N ILE A 120 4.18 -35.29 -0.23
CA ILE A 120 2.90 -35.20 0.50
C ILE A 120 2.78 -33.88 1.28
N VAL A 121 3.86 -33.46 1.95
CA VAL A 121 3.81 -32.30 2.85
C VAL A 121 4.01 -30.97 2.11
N ASP A 122 4.82 -30.99 1.05
CA ASP A 122 5.17 -29.85 0.18
C ASP A 122 5.61 -28.62 0.98
N LEU A 123 6.74 -28.75 1.69
CA LEU A 123 7.29 -27.67 2.52
C LEU A 123 7.88 -26.54 1.64
N PRO A 124 7.73 -25.26 2.07
CA PRO A 124 8.30 -24.12 1.35
C PRO A 124 9.81 -23.99 1.56
N ILE A 125 10.60 -24.89 0.99
CA ILE A 125 12.05 -24.95 1.20
C ILE A 125 12.80 -23.73 0.66
N GLU A 126 12.27 -23.10 -0.36
CA GLU A 126 12.81 -21.82 -0.87
C GLU A 126 12.82 -20.72 0.21
N ARG A 127 12.01 -20.87 1.28
CA ARG A 127 11.93 -19.96 2.43
C ARG A 127 12.83 -20.36 3.61
N VAL A 128 13.88 -21.15 3.39
CA VAL A 128 14.83 -21.60 4.43
C VAL A 128 15.51 -20.49 5.23
N LYS A 129 15.54 -19.26 4.69
CA LYS A 129 16.07 -18.06 5.37
C LYS A 129 15.06 -17.39 6.29
N ASP A 130 13.76 -17.67 6.13
CA ASP A 130 12.73 -17.16 7.04
C ASP A 130 12.77 -17.97 8.35
N LYS A 131 12.99 -17.29 9.48
CA LYS A 131 13.06 -17.90 10.82
C LYS A 131 11.89 -18.82 11.12
N LYS A 132 10.68 -18.46 10.65
CA LYS A 132 9.47 -19.26 10.88
C LYS A 132 9.55 -20.63 10.19
N TYR A 133 9.99 -20.65 8.93
CA TYR A 133 10.04 -21.87 8.11
C TYR A 133 11.33 -22.66 8.33
N ARG A 134 12.43 -21.97 8.64
CA ARG A 134 13.74 -22.61 8.88
C ARG A 134 13.66 -23.73 9.90
N ARG A 135 13.11 -23.47 11.09
CA ARG A 135 13.03 -24.47 12.16
C ARG A 135 12.20 -25.70 11.74
N MET A 136 11.14 -25.47 11.00
CA MET A 136 10.28 -26.52 10.48
C MET A 136 11.02 -27.37 9.43
N ILE A 137 11.79 -26.74 8.54
CA ILE A 137 12.63 -27.42 7.55
C ILE A 137 13.74 -28.22 8.24
N GLU A 138 14.41 -27.65 9.24
CA GLU A 138 15.42 -28.35 10.05
C GLU A 138 14.85 -29.61 10.71
N LEU A 139 13.69 -29.48 11.38
CA LEU A 139 13.03 -30.63 12.00
C LEU A 139 12.62 -31.66 10.95
N PHE A 140 12.06 -31.23 9.81
CA PHE A 140 11.70 -32.15 8.74
C PHE A 140 12.91 -32.91 8.18
N LEU A 141 14.07 -32.26 8.05
CA LEU A 141 15.30 -32.90 7.55
C LEU A 141 15.85 -33.94 8.53
N HIS A 142 15.92 -33.60 9.82
CA HIS A 142 16.68 -34.39 10.79
C HIS A 142 15.82 -35.34 11.65
N ASP A 143 14.53 -35.07 11.80
CA ASP A 143 13.64 -35.82 12.69
C ASP A 143 12.62 -36.64 11.89
N ALA A 144 12.75 -37.97 11.93
CA ALA A 144 11.87 -38.89 11.23
C ALA A 144 10.46 -38.94 11.83
N GLU A 145 10.35 -38.89 13.17
CA GLU A 145 9.07 -38.91 13.87
C GLU A 145 8.28 -37.64 13.56
N TYR A 146 8.96 -36.49 13.49
CA TYR A 146 8.34 -35.24 13.05
C TYR A 146 7.81 -35.31 11.62
N ARG A 147 8.55 -35.95 10.69
CA ARG A 147 8.07 -36.15 9.31
C ARG A 147 6.81 -37.02 9.28
N GLU A 148 6.81 -38.14 9.98
CA GLU A 148 5.64 -39.04 10.03
C GLU A 148 4.40 -38.33 10.57
N ARG A 149 4.54 -37.56 11.65
CA ARG A 149 3.45 -36.73 12.19
C ARG A 149 2.94 -35.70 11.20
N LEU A 150 3.81 -35.09 10.39
CA LEU A 150 3.40 -34.15 9.35
C LEU A 150 2.66 -34.84 8.20
N ILE A 151 3.11 -36.04 7.79
CA ILE A 151 2.42 -36.86 6.79
C ILE A 151 1.03 -37.24 7.31
N GLU A 152 0.93 -37.73 8.54
CA GLU A 152 -0.34 -38.09 9.17
C GLU A 152 -1.29 -36.88 9.24
N ALA A 153 -0.79 -35.74 9.71
CA ALA A 153 -1.56 -34.51 9.76
C ALA A 153 -2.08 -34.11 8.37
N ARG A 154 -1.28 -34.32 7.32
CA ARG A 154 -1.64 -33.99 5.93
C ARG A 154 -2.59 -34.98 5.29
N THR A 155 -2.47 -36.25 5.61
CA THR A 155 -3.32 -37.33 5.08
C THR A 155 -4.66 -37.48 5.82
N SER A 156 -4.78 -36.87 7.00
CA SER A 156 -6.05 -36.77 7.73
C SER A 156 -7.14 -36.03 6.95
N ASP A 157 -8.41 -36.26 7.29
CA ASP A 157 -9.55 -35.60 6.63
C ASP A 157 -9.51 -34.07 6.74
N LEU A 158 -8.97 -33.55 7.84
CA LEU A 158 -8.74 -32.11 8.01
C LEU A 158 -7.55 -31.63 7.18
N GLY A 159 -6.50 -32.43 7.07
CA GLY A 159 -5.29 -32.13 6.28
C GLY A 159 -5.56 -32.04 4.79
N LYS A 160 -6.35 -32.98 4.26
CA LYS A 160 -6.77 -33.03 2.84
C LYS A 160 -7.58 -31.81 2.41
N ARG A 161 -8.31 -31.19 3.35
CA ARG A 161 -9.09 -29.96 3.10
C ARG A 161 -8.23 -28.69 3.13
N ARG A 162 -6.99 -28.76 3.64
CA ARG A 162 -6.08 -27.62 3.74
C ARG A 162 -5.17 -27.57 2.52
N GLU A 163 -4.84 -26.36 2.09
CA GLU A 163 -3.83 -26.16 1.05
C GLU A 163 -2.46 -26.74 1.47
N PRO A 164 -1.65 -27.19 0.50
CA PRO A 164 -0.24 -27.55 0.74
C PRO A 164 0.52 -26.44 1.47
N MET A 165 1.54 -26.78 2.26
CA MET A 165 2.23 -25.80 3.10
C MET A 165 2.89 -24.69 2.28
N LYS A 166 3.44 -25.05 1.13
CA LYS A 166 4.00 -24.10 0.17
C LYS A 166 2.94 -23.16 -0.39
N ALA A 167 1.82 -23.71 -0.88
CA ALA A 167 0.70 -22.92 -1.40
C ALA A 167 0.15 -21.95 -0.34
N GLU A 168 0.01 -22.38 0.91
CA GLU A 168 -0.43 -21.52 2.01
C GLU A 168 0.58 -20.38 2.29
N ALA A 169 1.87 -20.69 2.26
CA ALA A 169 2.93 -19.70 2.46
C ALA A 169 2.92 -18.64 1.33
N ASP A 170 2.70 -19.07 0.09
CA ASP A 170 2.63 -18.18 -1.07
C ASP A 170 1.34 -17.36 -1.07
N SER A 171 0.20 -17.97 -0.72
CA SER A 171 -1.08 -17.28 -0.52
C SER A 171 -0.96 -16.17 0.54
N ARG A 172 -0.32 -16.46 1.68
CA ARG A 172 -0.06 -15.45 2.72
C ARG A 172 0.86 -14.33 2.24
N ALA A 173 1.88 -14.65 1.45
CA ALA A 173 2.79 -13.65 0.88
C ALA A 173 2.06 -12.74 -0.12
N ASN A 174 1.28 -13.32 -1.03
CA ASN A 174 0.46 -12.61 -2.00
C ASN A 174 -0.60 -11.73 -1.32
N PHE A 175 -1.27 -12.25 -0.29
CA PHE A 175 -2.21 -11.47 0.50
C PHE A 175 -1.55 -10.23 1.11
N ARG A 176 -0.35 -10.36 1.70
CA ARG A 176 0.39 -9.21 2.23
C ARG A 176 0.76 -8.23 1.13
N ALA A 177 1.22 -8.70 -0.03
CA ALA A 177 1.53 -7.85 -1.17
C ALA A 177 0.30 -7.05 -1.62
N ASN A 178 -0.85 -7.72 -1.79
CA ASN A 178 -2.12 -7.09 -2.17
C ASN A 178 -2.59 -6.05 -1.14
N VAL A 179 -2.46 -6.34 0.15
CA VAL A 179 -2.79 -5.38 1.22
C VAL A 179 -1.91 -4.14 1.13
N ILE A 180 -0.61 -4.31 0.87
CA ILE A 180 0.33 -3.20 0.70
C ILE A 180 0.01 -2.40 -0.57
N GLU A 181 -0.26 -3.06 -1.70
CA GLU A 181 -0.64 -2.40 -2.95
C GLU A 181 -1.92 -1.57 -2.79
N ASN A 182 -2.94 -2.15 -2.17
CA ASN A 182 -4.18 -1.45 -1.85
C ASN A 182 -3.93 -0.24 -0.94
N ARG A 183 -2.99 -0.36 0.02
CA ARG A 183 -2.60 0.76 0.88
C ARG A 183 -1.89 1.87 0.10
N ILE A 184 -0.97 1.52 -0.79
CA ILE A 184 -0.27 2.47 -1.66
C ILE A 184 -1.28 3.18 -2.58
N SER A 185 -2.21 2.43 -3.17
CA SER A 185 -3.25 2.99 -4.04
C SER A 185 -4.11 4.03 -3.33
N LYS A 186 -4.58 3.71 -2.11
CA LYS A 186 -5.34 4.66 -1.27
C LYS A 186 -4.54 5.90 -0.89
N LEU A 187 -3.27 5.73 -0.54
CA LEU A 187 -2.39 6.87 -0.24
C LEU A 187 -2.17 7.75 -1.48
N LYS A 188 -2.04 7.16 -2.67
CA LYS A 188 -1.91 7.88 -3.94
C LYS A 188 -3.19 8.64 -4.30
N SER A 189 -4.37 8.06 -4.09
CA SER A 189 -5.65 8.76 -4.31
C SER A 189 -5.81 9.93 -3.34
N GLU A 190 -5.54 9.71 -2.05
CA GLU A 190 -5.57 10.77 -1.03
C GLU A 190 -4.57 11.89 -1.36
N LYS A 191 -3.34 11.56 -1.76
CA LYS A 191 -2.34 12.57 -2.13
C LYS A 191 -2.80 13.42 -3.32
N LYS A 192 -3.32 12.79 -4.38
CA LYS A 192 -3.85 13.50 -5.56
C LYS A 192 -4.98 14.45 -5.20
N PHE A 193 -5.88 14.03 -4.31
CA PHE A 193 -6.97 14.88 -3.82
C PHE A 193 -6.43 16.15 -3.15
N PHE A 194 -5.44 16.02 -2.26
CA PHE A 194 -4.82 17.17 -1.60
C PHE A 194 -3.99 18.04 -2.55
N GLU A 195 -3.32 17.46 -3.56
CA GLU A 195 -2.60 18.22 -4.60
C GLU A 195 -3.55 19.06 -5.47
N ILE A 196 -4.72 18.53 -5.84
CA ILE A 196 -5.76 19.28 -6.56
C ILE A 196 -6.29 20.43 -5.69
N ARG A 197 -6.61 20.13 -4.42
CA ARG A 197 -7.07 21.15 -3.47
C ARG A 197 -6.03 22.24 -3.24
N GLN A 198 -4.77 21.89 -3.09
CA GLN A 198 -3.66 22.83 -2.90
C GLN A 198 -3.55 23.81 -4.10
N ARG A 199 -3.71 23.30 -5.33
CA ARG A 199 -3.71 24.15 -6.54
C ARG A 199 -4.89 25.11 -6.55
N ALA A 200 -6.09 24.63 -6.26
CA ALA A 200 -7.28 25.49 -6.18
C ALA A 200 -7.13 26.59 -5.12
N LEU A 201 -6.67 26.24 -3.91
CA LEU A 201 -6.40 27.21 -2.84
C LEU A 201 -5.36 28.26 -3.25
N SER A 202 -4.30 27.85 -3.93
CA SER A 202 -3.29 28.78 -4.45
C SER A 202 -3.86 29.77 -5.47
N ILE A 203 -4.72 29.30 -6.38
CA ILE A 203 -5.39 30.15 -7.37
C ILE A 203 -6.38 31.11 -6.70
N LEU A 204 -7.14 30.63 -5.72
CA LEU A 204 -8.08 31.47 -4.97
C LEU A 204 -7.36 32.56 -4.16
N LEU A 205 -6.19 32.24 -3.60
CA LEU A 205 -5.39 33.20 -2.84
C LEU A 205 -4.71 34.24 -3.74
N ASN A 206 -4.25 33.84 -4.94
CA ASN A 206 -3.50 34.71 -5.85
C ASN A 206 -4.36 35.41 -6.93
N GLY A 207 -5.59 34.94 -7.14
CA GLY A 207 -6.53 35.50 -8.11
C GLY A 207 -7.01 36.89 -7.69
N ASP A 208 -7.35 37.72 -8.69
CA ASP A 208 -7.73 39.13 -8.49
C ASP A 208 -8.97 39.37 -7.61
N GLY A 209 -9.68 38.31 -7.20
CA GLY A 209 -10.80 38.40 -6.27
C GLY A 209 -10.41 38.57 -4.78
N ALA A 210 -9.16 38.31 -4.39
CA ALA A 210 -8.69 38.39 -3.00
C ALA A 210 -8.01 39.72 -2.63
N LYS A 211 -7.44 40.43 -3.61
CA LYS A 211 -6.56 41.60 -3.40
C LYS A 211 -7.25 42.91 -2.97
N SER A 212 -8.55 42.92 -2.63
CA SER A 212 -9.29 44.17 -2.39
C SER A 212 -9.29 44.68 -0.95
N ASP A 213 -8.88 43.89 0.05
CA ASP A 213 -9.13 44.23 1.47
C ASP A 213 -7.92 44.82 2.23
N GLN A 214 -6.85 45.25 1.54
CA GLN A 214 -5.73 45.96 2.19
C GLN A 214 -5.72 47.47 1.97
N HIS A 215 -6.75 48.03 1.34
CA HIS A 215 -6.92 49.48 1.17
C HIS A 215 -8.34 49.93 1.52
N GLN A 216 -8.78 49.70 2.75
CA GLN A 216 -9.84 50.50 3.39
C GLN A 216 -9.51 50.73 4.86
#